data_AF-A0A2V6J1K7-F1
#
_entry.id   AF-A0A2V6J1K7-F1
#
_cell.length_a   1.000
_cell.length_b   1.000
_cell.length_c   1.000
_cell.angle_alpha   90.00
_cell.angle_beta   90.00
_cell.angle_gamma   90.00
#
_symmetry.space_group_name_H-M   'P 1'
#
loop_
_entity.id
_entity.type
_entity.pdbx_description
1 polymer ?
#
loop_
_entity_poly.entity_id
_entity_poly.type
_entity_poly.pdbx_seq_one_letter_code
_entity_poly.pdbx_strand_id
1 'polypeptide(L)'
;MILTATTVVLPVFFVLALGYFAGRARKFDPDQVAGLSELVLDYALPAMLFVATVQTPRERLLSEGAYALALLIAIVGLFLVVVFVSTRILHHSLGEAALQANLASYPSVAFFGPPIFQGLFGASSLLSIAFAATLS
;
A
#
# COMPACT_ATOMS: atom_id res chain seq x y z
N MET A 1 2.47 -7.48 20.40
CA MET A 1 2.76 -7.01 19.04
C MET A 1 2.28 -7.98 17.97
N ILE A 2 2.63 -9.28 18.00
CA ILE A 2 2.12 -10.28 17.04
C ILE A 2 0.59 -10.41 17.08
N LEU A 3 -0.01 -10.51 18.28
CA LEU A 3 -1.48 -10.61 18.40
C LEU A 3 -2.21 -9.40 17.79
N THR A 4 -1.67 -8.20 18.02
CA THR A 4 -2.22 -6.93 17.51
C THR A 4 -2.14 -6.85 15.99
N ALA A 5 -1.01 -7.27 15.42
CA ALA A 5 -0.84 -7.35 13.97
C ALA A 5 -1.86 -8.32 13.36
N THR A 6 -2.04 -9.52 13.94
CA THR A 6 -3.02 -10.48 13.43
C THR A 6 -4.44 -9.91 13.49
N THR A 7 -4.85 -9.27 14.59
CA THR A 7 -6.20 -8.70 14.72
C THR A 7 -6.48 -7.54 13.78
N VAL A 8 -5.46 -6.78 13.38
CA VAL A 8 -5.63 -5.64 12.47
C VAL A 8 -5.71 -6.08 11.00
N VAL A 9 -4.99 -7.14 10.63
CA VAL A 9 -4.99 -7.61 9.23
C VAL A 9 -6.13 -8.61 8.97
N LEU A 10 -6.67 -9.26 10.01
CA LEU A 10 -7.79 -10.21 9.91
C LEU A 10 -9.02 -9.65 9.15
N PRO A 11 -9.50 -8.42 9.41
CA PRO A 11 -10.64 -7.84 8.70
C PRO A 11 -10.35 -7.64 7.20
N VAL A 12 -9.11 -7.28 6.85
CA VAL A 12 -8.69 -7.12 5.45
C VAL A 12 -8.78 -8.45 4.72
N PHE A 13 -8.22 -9.52 5.30
CA PHE A 13 -8.32 -10.86 4.73
C PHE A 13 -9.76 -11.37 4.66
N PHE A 14 -10.59 -11.04 5.65
CA PHE A 14 -12.01 -11.38 5.63
C PHE A 14 -12.75 -10.71 4.46
N VAL A 15 -12.54 -9.41 4.24
CA VAL A 15 -13.14 -8.68 3.10
C VAL A 15 -12.61 -9.20 1.76
N LEU A 16 -11.31 -9.50 1.66
CA LEU A 16 -10.72 -10.13 0.47
C LEU A 16 -11.35 -11.49 0.16
N ALA A 17 -11.55 -12.34 1.18
CA ALA A 17 -12.21 -13.62 1.03
C ALA A 17 -13.67 -13.45 0.56
N LEU A 18 -14.41 -12.50 1.14
CA LEU A 18 -15.76 -12.17 0.68
C LEU A 18 -15.78 -11.72 -0.79
N GLY A 19 -14.86 -10.85 -1.20
CA GLY A 19 -14.73 -10.42 -2.60
C GLY A 19 -14.44 -11.60 -3.53
N TYR A 20 -13.54 -12.51 -3.12
CA TYR A 20 -13.22 -13.73 -3.88
C TYR A 20 -14.44 -14.64 -4.03
N PHE A 21 -15.18 -14.92 -2.95
CA PHE A 21 -16.38 -15.75 -3.02
C PHE A 21 -17.50 -15.09 -3.84
N ALA A 22 -17.64 -13.76 -3.78
CA ALA A 22 -18.60 -13.02 -4.57
C ALA A 22 -18.29 -13.10 -6.08
N GLY A 23 -17.01 -12.96 -6.46
CA GLY A 23 -16.56 -13.16 -7.84
C GLY A 23 -16.69 -14.61 -8.30
N ARG A 24 -16.35 -15.59 -7.43
CA ARG A 24 -16.50 -17.03 -7.72
C ARG A 24 -17.96 -17.43 -7.94
N ALA A 25 -18.88 -16.80 -7.23
CA ALA A 25 -20.32 -17.00 -7.37
C ALA A 25 -20.91 -16.33 -8.63
N ARG A 26 -20.10 -15.66 -9.46
CA ARG A 26 -20.52 -14.87 -10.64
C ARG A 26 -21.69 -13.92 -10.35
N LYS A 27 -21.74 -13.37 -9.13
CA LYS A 27 -22.76 -12.37 -8.77
C LYS A 27 -22.53 -11.01 -9.44
N PHE A 28 -21.33 -10.81 -9.99
CA PHE A 28 -20.94 -9.63 -10.72
C PHE A 28 -20.43 -10.04 -12.10
N ASP A 29 -20.97 -9.40 -13.13
CA ASP A 29 -20.44 -9.53 -14.48
C ASP A 29 -19.09 -8.81 -14.61
N PRO A 30 -18.24 -9.21 -15.57
CA PRO A 30 -16.92 -8.60 -15.79
C PRO A 30 -16.98 -7.07 -15.92
N ASP A 31 -18.01 -6.56 -16.61
CA ASP A 31 -18.22 -5.11 -16.78
C ASP A 31 -18.54 -4.40 -15.46
N GLN A 32 -19.25 -5.07 -14.54
CA GLN A 32 -19.57 -4.51 -13.22
C GLN A 32 -18.33 -4.48 -12.32
N VAL A 33 -17.49 -5.51 -12.39
CA VAL A 33 -16.20 -5.55 -11.67
C VAL A 33 -15.24 -4.49 -12.22
N ALA A 34 -15.22 -4.29 -13.53
CA ALA A 34 -14.44 -3.24 -14.18
C ALA A 34 -14.90 -1.84 -13.73
N GLY A 35 -16.21 -1.55 -13.79
CA GLY A 35 -16.75 -0.27 -13.33
C GLY A 35 -16.50 0.01 -11.84
N LEU A 36 -16.53 -1.01 -10.98
CA LEU A 36 -16.19 -0.85 -9.56
C LEU A 36 -14.68 -0.54 -9.38
N SER A 37 -13.82 -1.20 -10.16
CA SER A 37 -12.38 -0.96 -10.12
C SER A 37 -12.03 0.45 -10.60
N GLU A 38 -12.67 0.91 -11.68
CA GLU A 38 -12.52 2.26 -12.24
C GLU A 38 -12.99 3.31 -11.23
N LEU A 39 -14.14 3.10 -10.58
CA LEU A 39 -14.61 3.98 -9.51
C LEU A 39 -13.57 4.13 -8.38
N VAL A 40 -12.99 3.01 -7.94
CA VAL A 40 -12.04 3.03 -6.83
C VAL A 40 -10.73 3.69 -7.24
N LEU A 41 -10.20 3.34 -8.40
CA LEU A 41 -8.92 3.83 -8.90
C LEU A 41 -8.98 5.31 -9.28
N ASP A 42 -10.02 5.75 -9.99
CA ASP A 42 -10.07 7.08 -10.58
C ASP A 42 -10.72 8.13 -9.69
N TYR A 43 -11.58 7.71 -8.74
CA TYR A 43 -12.31 8.64 -7.89
C TYR A 43 -12.00 8.46 -6.40
N ALA A 44 -12.15 7.24 -5.88
CA ALA A 44 -12.02 7.01 -4.45
C ALA A 44 -10.58 7.22 -3.94
N LEU A 45 -9.59 6.71 -4.68
CA LEU A 45 -8.19 6.82 -4.31
C LEU A 45 -7.68 8.27 -4.35
N PRO A 46 -7.91 9.06 -5.42
CA PRO A 46 -7.53 10.47 -5.44
C PRO A 46 -8.24 11.29 -4.35
N ALA A 47 -9.53 11.04 -4.13
CA ALA A 47 -10.29 11.71 -3.07
C ALA A 47 -9.74 11.39 -1.67
N MET A 48 -9.36 10.13 -1.43
CA MET A 48 -8.74 9.71 -0.17
C MET A 48 -7.41 10.42 0.06
N LEU A 49 -6.55 10.48 -0.96
CA LEU A 49 -5.28 11.21 -0.88
C LEU A 49 -5.49 12.70 -0.63
N PHE A 50 -6.50 13.31 -1.26
CA PHE A 50 -6.86 14.70 -1.03
C PHE A 50 -7.32 14.95 0.42
N VAL A 51 -8.22 14.11 0.93
CA VAL A 51 -8.69 14.21 2.32
C VAL A 51 -7.55 14.02 3.31
N ALA A 52 -6.67 13.04 3.08
CA ALA A 52 -5.48 12.82 3.90
C ALA A 52 -4.56 14.06 3.90
N THR A 53 -4.38 14.69 2.75
CA THR A 53 -3.56 15.90 2.60
C THR A 53 -4.17 17.09 3.35
N VAL A 54 -5.48 17.33 3.22
CA VAL A 54 -6.15 18.49 3.83
C VAL A 54 -6.30 18.36 5.36
N GLN A 55 -6.54 17.14 5.87
CA GLN A 55 -6.69 16.91 7.32
C GLN A 55 -5.37 16.94 8.10
N THR A 56 -4.25 17.10 7.40
CA THR A 56 -2.90 17.09 7.99
C THR A 56 -2.51 18.47 8.50
N PRO A 57 -2.28 18.65 9.81
CA PRO A 57 -1.81 19.92 10.35
C PRO A 57 -0.36 20.18 9.91
N ARG A 58 -0.10 21.41 9.44
CA ARG A 58 1.22 21.91 9.00
C ARG A 58 2.34 21.76 10.04
N GLU A 59 2.03 21.78 11.34
CA GLU A 59 3.06 21.54 12.37
C GLU A 59 3.54 20.07 12.40
N ARG A 60 2.70 19.10 12.01
CA ARG A 60 3.12 17.68 11.93
C ARG A 60 3.98 17.39 10.70
N LEU A 61 3.73 18.08 9.59
CA LEU A 61 4.54 17.94 8.36
C LEU A 61 6.04 18.17 8.61
N LEU A 62 6.38 19.13 9.48
CA LEU A 62 7.76 19.47 9.80
C LEU A 62 8.39 18.53 10.84
N SER A 63 7.60 17.94 11.75
CA SER A 63 8.09 16.92 12.70
C SER A 63 8.24 15.52 12.08
N GLU A 64 7.51 15.25 11.00
CA GLU A 64 7.50 13.96 10.29
C GLU A 64 8.61 13.84 9.23
N GLY A 65 9.48 14.84 9.06
CA GLY A 65 10.59 14.79 8.10
C GLY A 65 11.52 13.58 8.31
N ALA A 66 11.77 13.20 9.57
CA ALA A 66 12.53 12.01 9.90
C ALA A 66 11.79 10.70 9.53
N TYR A 67 10.46 10.69 9.64
CA TYR A 67 9.63 9.54 9.26
C TYR A 67 9.54 9.37 7.75
N ALA A 68 9.37 10.48 7.00
CA ALA A 68 9.42 10.48 5.55
C ALA A 68 10.79 10.02 5.03
N LEU A 69 11.88 10.48 5.64
CA LEU A 69 13.24 10.02 5.30
C LEU A 69 13.44 8.54 5.65
N ALA A 70 12.93 8.07 6.80
CA ALA A 70 12.99 6.67 7.19
C ALA A 70 12.21 5.77 6.20
N LEU A 71 11.04 6.22 5.75
CA LEU A 71 10.28 5.54 4.70
C LEU A 71 11.03 5.53 3.37
N LEU A 72 11.60 6.66 2.95
CA LEU A 72 12.42 6.73 1.73
C LEU A 72 13.57 5.73 1.79
N ILE A 73 14.30 5.72 2.90
CA ILE A 73 15.44 4.82 3.11
C ILE A 73 14.97 3.36 3.14
N ALA A 74 13.82 3.07 3.76
CA ALA A 74 13.28 1.72 3.80
C ALA A 74 12.87 1.23 2.41
N ILE A 75 12.17 2.04 1.61
CA ILE A 75 11.72 1.70 0.26
C ILE A 75 12.92 1.52 -0.68
N VAL A 76 13.83 2.50 -0.70
CA VAL A 76 15.04 2.46 -1.55
C VAL A 76 15.97 1.33 -1.10
N GLY A 77 16.13 1.14 0.21
CA GLY A 77 16.93 0.05 0.78
C GLY A 77 16.39 -1.32 0.40
N LEU A 78 15.09 -1.54 0.54
CA LEU A 78 14.45 -2.80 0.15
C LEU A 78 14.56 -3.03 -1.36
N PHE A 79 14.38 -1.98 -2.17
CA PHE A 79 14.54 -2.08 -3.63
C PHE A 79 15.96 -2.52 -4.00
N LEU A 80 16.97 -1.87 -3.43
CA LEU A 80 18.37 -2.23 -3.68
C LEU A 80 18.72 -3.64 -3.20
N VAL A 81 18.18 -4.07 -2.05
CA VAL A 81 18.38 -5.43 -1.54
C VAL A 81 17.77 -6.46 -2.49
N VAL A 82 16.54 -6.24 -2.95
CA VAL A 82 15.85 -7.18 -3.86
C VAL A 82 16.54 -7.21 -5.23
N VAL A 83 16.94 -6.07 -5.78
CA VAL A 83 17.75 -6.02 -7.02
C VAL A 83 19.08 -6.75 -6.83
N PHE A 84 19.78 -6.51 -5.72
CA PHE A 84 21.07 -7.15 -5.45
C PHE A 84 20.94 -8.66 -5.30
N VAL A 85 19.95 -9.14 -4.54
CA VAL A 85 19.67 -10.58 -4.38
C VAL A 85 19.25 -11.20 -5.72
N SER A 86 18.35 -10.54 -6.46
CA SER A 86 17.86 -11.07 -7.73
C SER A 86 18.92 -11.10 -8.83
N THR A 87 19.88 -10.17 -8.82
CA THR A 87 20.98 -10.15 -9.80
C THR A 87 22.15 -11.05 -9.39
N ARG A 88 22.52 -11.08 -8.10
CA ARG A 88 23.70 -11.83 -7.62
C ARG A 88 23.44 -13.27 -7.24
N ILE A 89 22.25 -13.61 -6.75
CA ILE A 89 21.91 -14.96 -6.28
C ILE A 89 21.07 -15.69 -7.33
N LEU A 90 20.12 -15.00 -7.95
CA LEU A 90 19.19 -15.61 -8.92
C LEU A 90 19.66 -15.47 -10.38
N HIS A 91 20.75 -14.73 -10.67
CA HIS A 91 21.27 -14.47 -12.02
C HIS A 91 20.23 -13.96 -13.03
N HIS A 92 19.17 -13.29 -12.56
CA HIS A 92 18.15 -12.72 -13.43
C HIS A 92 18.72 -11.51 -14.19
N SER A 93 18.14 -11.24 -15.36
CA SER A 93 18.46 -10.02 -16.11
C SER A 93 18.13 -8.77 -15.27
N LEU A 94 18.81 -7.66 -15.54
CA LEU A 94 18.57 -6.41 -14.81
C LEU A 94 17.10 -5.96 -14.90
N GLY A 95 16.43 -6.27 -16.02
CA GLY A 95 15.00 -5.99 -16.22
C GLY A 95 14.08 -6.84 -15.36
N GLU A 96 14.34 -8.14 -15.24
CA GLU A 96 13.56 -9.05 -14.38
C GLU A 96 13.78 -8.75 -12.90
N ALA A 97 15.02 -8.45 -12.51
CA ALA A 97 15.36 -8.05 -11.16
C ALA A 97 14.72 -6.72 -10.77
N ALA A 98 14.69 -5.73 -11.68
CA ALA A 98 14.00 -4.46 -11.46
C ALA A 98 12.48 -4.65 -11.36
N LEU A 99 11.88 -5.52 -12.18
CA LEU A 99 10.45 -5.83 -12.10
C LEU A 99 10.10 -6.52 -10.77
N GLN A 100 10.89 -7.50 -10.32
CA GLN A 100 10.68 -8.16 -9.04
C GLN A 100 10.88 -7.22 -7.86
N ALA A 101 11.92 -6.37 -7.90
CA ALA A 101 12.14 -5.35 -6.89
C ALA A 101 11.02 -4.33 -6.84
N ASN A 102 10.44 -3.96 -8.00
CA ASN A 102 9.27 -3.08 -8.03
C ASN A 102 8.05 -3.77 -7.40
N LEU A 103 7.74 -5.01 -7.77
CA LEU A 103 6.63 -5.76 -7.15
C LEU A 103 6.78 -5.94 -5.63
N ALA A 104 8.01 -6.05 -5.14
CA ALA A 104 8.31 -6.25 -3.72
C ALA A 104 8.35 -4.94 -2.91
N SER A 105 8.98 -3.89 -3.46
CA SER A 105 9.14 -2.59 -2.80
C SER A 105 7.96 -1.65 -2.98
N TYR A 106 7.07 -1.98 -3.90
CA TYR A 106 5.86 -1.23 -4.20
C TYR A 106 4.61 -2.05 -3.88
N PRO A 107 4.45 -2.52 -2.61
CA PRO A 107 3.16 -3.05 -2.21
C PRO A 107 2.12 -1.94 -2.39
N SER A 108 0.88 -2.30 -2.72
CA SER A 108 -0.20 -1.34 -2.95
C SER A 108 -0.61 -0.64 -1.64
N VAL A 109 0.26 0.23 -1.12
CA VAL A 109 0.09 0.93 0.17
C VAL A 109 -1.09 1.89 0.07
N ALA A 110 -1.38 2.44 -1.11
CA ALA A 110 -2.57 3.28 -1.30
C ALA A 110 -3.88 2.51 -1.06
N PHE A 111 -3.94 1.22 -1.41
CA PHE A 111 -5.15 0.40 -1.20
C PHE A 111 -5.18 -0.29 0.17
N PHE A 112 -4.08 -0.93 0.55
CA PHE A 112 -4.02 -1.74 1.78
C PHE A 112 -3.55 -0.94 3.00
N GLY A 113 -2.92 0.21 2.78
CA GLY A 113 -2.38 1.06 3.84
C GLY A 113 -3.45 1.57 4.80
N PRO A 114 -4.52 2.24 4.33
CA PRO A 114 -5.55 2.81 5.19
C PRO A 114 -6.11 1.85 6.25
N PRO A 115 -6.63 0.66 5.91
CA PRO A 115 -7.18 -0.24 6.93
C PRO A 115 -6.13 -0.82 7.88
N ILE A 116 -4.91 -1.09 7.39
CA ILE A 116 -3.85 -1.73 8.19
C ILE A 116 -3.18 -0.71 9.11
N PHE A 117 -2.80 0.45 8.60
CA PHE A 117 -2.11 1.47 9.37
C PHE A 117 -3.08 2.22 10.30
N GLN A 118 -4.34 2.45 9.93
CA GLN A 118 -5.33 2.98 10.87
C GLN A 118 -5.59 2.00 12.02
N GLY A 119 -5.65 0.70 11.75
CA GLY A 119 -5.83 -0.31 12.79
C GLY A 119 -4.62 -0.44 13.72
N LEU A 120 -3.40 -0.23 13.23
CA LEU A 120 -2.17 -0.32 14.04
C LEU A 120 -1.79 0.98 14.77
N PHE A 121 -1.99 2.13 14.14
CA PHE A 121 -1.45 3.42 14.57
C PHE A 121 -2.52 4.52 14.72
N GLY A 122 -3.81 4.22 14.50
CA GLY A 122 -4.91 5.17 14.63
C GLY A 122 -5.02 6.21 13.50
N ALA A 123 -5.86 7.23 13.68
CA ALA A 123 -6.17 8.24 12.66
C ALA A 123 -4.95 9.08 12.19
N SER A 124 -3.87 9.12 12.97
CA SER A 124 -2.60 9.77 12.62
C SER A 124 -1.84 9.10 11.47
N SER A 125 -2.22 7.88 11.09
CA SER A 125 -1.48 7.05 10.14
C SER A 125 -1.82 7.27 8.67
N LEU A 126 -2.95 7.92 8.39
CA LEU A 126 -3.36 8.39 7.04
C LEU A 126 -2.26 9.22 6.38
N LEU A 127 -1.51 9.96 7.19
CA LEU A 127 -0.35 10.74 6.77
C LEU A 127 0.81 9.88 6.30
N SER A 128 1.19 8.90 7.10
CA SER A 128 2.24 7.93 6.78
C SER A 128 1.93 7.21 5.47
N ILE A 129 0.65 6.86 5.25
CA ILE A 129 0.16 6.24 4.02
C ILE A 129 0.25 7.21 2.83
N ALA A 130 -0.21 8.45 2.99
CA ALA A 130 -0.18 9.45 1.92
C ALA A 130 1.26 9.78 1.48
N PHE A 131 2.19 9.90 2.44
CA PHE A 131 3.61 10.07 2.14
C PHE A 131 4.21 8.85 1.45
N ALA A 132 3.92 7.63 1.95
CA ALA A 132 4.37 6.41 1.30
C ALA A 132 3.84 6.30 -0.14
N ALA A 133 2.58 6.64 -0.37
CA ALA A 133 1.93 6.57 -1.69
C ALA A 133 2.40 7.67 -2.68
N THR A 134 2.94 8.78 -2.19
CA THR A 134 3.52 9.84 -3.05
C THR A 134 4.98 9.53 -3.43
N LEU A 135 5.65 8.70 -2.63
CA LEU A 135 7.08 8.42 -2.73
C LEU A 135 7.38 7.08 -3.39
N SER A 136 6.47 6.11 -3.23
CA SER A 136 6.30 5.07 -4.21
C SER A 136 5.90 5.78 -5.50
#